data_AF-A0A7S3A1I6-F1
#
_entry.id   AF-A0A7S3A1I6-F1
#
_cell.length_a   1.000
_cell.length_b   1.000
_cell.length_c   1.000
_cell.angle_alpha   90.00
_cell.angle_beta   90.00
_cell.angle_gamma   90.00
#
_symmetry.space_group_name_H-M   'P 1'
#
loop_
_entity.id
_entity.type
_entity.pdbx_description
1 polymer ?
#
loop_
_entity_poly.entity_id
_entity_poly.type
_entity_poly.pdbx_seq_one_letter_code
_entity_poly.pdbx_strand_id
1 'polypeptide(L)'
;MGLSMGTMIMGWDKTGPALFYVDNDGTRLKGNLFSVGSGSTFAMGVLDIGYKYDLSVEEACELGRRSIYHATHRDGASGGNINIYHVGEDGWTKISTEDSAQKHYQYKAESTAQASAPMVTS
;
A
#
# COMPACT_ATOMS: atom_id res chain seq x y z
N MET A 1 29.08 0.02 -10.99
CA MET A 1 27.96 -0.46 -11.83
C MET A 1 26.78 0.44 -11.52
N GLY A 2 26.27 1.22 -12.48
CA GLY A 2 25.22 2.24 -12.26
C GLY A 2 23.79 1.72 -12.38
N LEU A 3 23.53 0.50 -11.91
CA LEU A 3 22.18 -0.05 -11.87
C LEU A 3 21.42 0.57 -10.70
N SER A 4 20.15 0.88 -10.90
CA SER A 4 19.25 1.40 -9.86
C SER A 4 17.95 0.63 -9.92
N MET A 5 17.73 -0.23 -8.92
CA MET A 5 16.55 -1.07 -8.84
C MET A 5 16.31 -1.46 -7.38
N GLY A 6 15.09 -1.24 -6.91
CA GLY A 6 14.53 -1.91 -5.74
C GLY A 6 13.20 -2.53 -6.14
N THR A 7 13.09 -3.84 -6.04
CA THR A 7 11.89 -4.57 -6.49
C THR A 7 11.37 -5.50 -5.39
N MET A 8 10.07 -5.76 -5.45
CA MET A 8 9.39 -6.71 -4.60
C MET A 8 8.90 -7.88 -5.44
N ILE A 9 9.29 -9.09 -5.04
CA ILE A 9 8.83 -10.34 -5.64
C ILE A 9 7.83 -10.95 -4.67
N MET A 10 6.59 -11.08 -5.12
CA MET A 10 5.49 -11.64 -4.35
C MET A 10 4.86 -12.82 -5.09
N GLY A 11 4.43 -13.83 -4.36
CA GLY A 11 3.82 -15.02 -4.94
C GLY A 11 3.29 -15.96 -3.88
N TRP A 12 2.64 -17.02 -4.36
CA TRP A 12 2.18 -18.12 -3.54
C TRP A 12 2.81 -19.41 -4.06
N ASP A 13 3.45 -20.17 -3.18
CA ASP A 13 4.03 -21.46 -3.52
C ASP A 13 3.56 -22.55 -2.55
N LYS A 14 4.17 -23.74 -2.62
CA LYS A 14 3.83 -24.89 -1.76
C LYS A 14 4.05 -24.62 -0.25
N THR A 15 4.75 -23.54 0.10
CA THR A 15 5.00 -23.09 1.47
C THR A 15 4.09 -21.95 1.92
N GLY A 16 3.18 -21.50 1.04
CA GLY A 16 2.22 -20.43 1.29
C GLY A 16 2.63 -19.09 0.64
N PRO A 17 2.08 -17.96 1.11
CA PRO A 17 2.42 -16.65 0.59
C PRO A 17 3.87 -16.27 0.95
N ALA A 18 4.58 -15.68 -0.01
CA ALA A 18 5.94 -15.20 0.18
C ALA A 18 6.15 -13.84 -0.47
N LEU A 19 6.90 -12.99 0.23
CA LEU A 19 7.28 -11.66 -0.22
C LEU A 19 8.79 -11.46 0.00
N PHE A 20 9.48 -11.05 -1.06
CA PHE A 20 10.90 -10.79 -1.07
C PHE A 20 11.20 -9.39 -1.59
N TYR A 21 12.10 -8.68 -0.92
CA TYR A 21 12.76 -7.50 -1.44
C TYR A 21 14.09 -7.88 -2.10
N VAL A 22 14.35 -7.34 -3.29
CA VAL A 22 15.60 -7.53 -4.04
C VAL A 22 16.07 -6.19 -4.61
N ASP A 23 17.36 -5.89 -4.52
CA ASP A 23 17.93 -4.66 -5.09
C ASP A 23 19.24 -4.86 -5.87
N ASN A 24 19.72 -3.76 -6.46
CA ASN A 24 20.95 -3.73 -7.25
C ASN A 24 22.24 -3.96 -6.44
N ASP A 25 22.18 -3.95 -5.11
CA ASP A 25 23.33 -4.26 -4.25
C ASP A 25 23.42 -5.77 -3.95
N GLY A 26 22.49 -6.56 -4.49
CA GLY A 26 22.40 -8.00 -4.25
C GLY A 26 21.69 -8.35 -2.95
N THR A 27 21.05 -7.36 -2.30
CA THR A 27 20.23 -7.61 -1.12
C THR A 27 19.07 -8.51 -1.49
N ARG A 28 18.80 -9.52 -0.64
CA ARG A 28 17.62 -10.38 -0.76
C ARG A 28 17.03 -10.64 0.61
N LEU A 29 15.88 -10.05 0.89
CA LEU A 29 15.23 -10.13 2.21
C LEU A 29 13.84 -10.73 2.07
N LYS A 30 13.54 -11.76 2.87
CA LYS A 30 12.17 -12.25 3.07
C LYS A 30 11.54 -11.44 4.18
N GLY A 31 10.31 -10.97 4.00
CA GLY A 31 9.59 -10.19 4.99
C GLY A 31 8.09 -10.21 4.75
N ASN A 32 7.33 -9.64 5.68
CA ASN A 32 5.87 -9.56 5.60
C ASN A 32 5.39 -8.22 5.05
N LEU A 33 6.23 -7.18 5.12
CA LEU A 33 5.88 -5.82 4.75
C LEU A 33 7.12 -5.11 4.19
N PHE A 34 6.97 -4.48 3.02
CA PHE A 34 8.01 -3.67 2.40
C PHE A 34 7.38 -2.44 1.74
N SER A 35 8.16 -1.38 1.61
CA SER A 35 7.81 -0.16 0.88
C SER A 35 9.08 0.36 0.20
N VAL A 36 9.02 0.62 -1.11
CA VAL A 36 10.19 0.94 -1.94
C VAL A 36 9.89 2.15 -2.81
N GLY A 37 10.88 3.02 -3.03
CA GLY A 37 10.77 4.25 -3.80
C GLY A 37 10.85 5.53 -2.95
N SER A 38 10.76 6.69 -3.60
CA SER A 38 10.87 8.01 -2.94
C SER A 38 9.76 8.27 -1.93
N GLY A 39 8.54 7.79 -2.19
CA GLY A 39 7.39 7.91 -1.28
C GLY A 39 7.33 6.84 -0.19
N SER A 40 8.36 5.98 -0.07
CA SER A 40 8.30 4.77 0.76
C SER A 40 8.03 5.04 2.23
N THR A 41 8.63 6.08 2.80
CA THR A 41 8.50 6.47 4.21
C THR A 41 7.08 6.93 4.55
N PHE A 42 6.43 7.67 3.64
CA PHE A 42 5.04 8.11 3.82
C PHE A 42 4.07 6.92 3.75
N ALA A 43 4.28 5.99 2.81
CA ALA A 43 3.47 4.78 2.72
C ALA A 43 3.66 3.90 3.97
N MET A 44 4.91 3.71 4.42
CA MET A 44 5.20 2.88 5.59
C MET A 44 4.56 3.43 6.86
N GLY A 45 4.57 4.75 7.06
CA GLY A 45 3.92 5.37 8.23
C GLY A 45 2.41 5.07 8.33
N VAL A 46 1.72 4.92 7.20
CA VAL A 46 0.30 4.53 7.18
C VAL A 46 0.14 3.03 7.37
N LEU A 47 0.97 2.22 6.70
CA LEU A 47 0.98 0.77 6.83
C LEU A 47 1.20 0.35 8.29
N ASP A 48 2.20 0.90 8.97
CA ASP A 48 2.57 0.54 10.34
C ASP A 48 1.45 0.81 11.36
N ILE A 49 0.61 1.82 11.10
CA ILE A 49 -0.52 2.17 11.99
C ILE A 49 -1.71 1.21 11.75
N GLY A 50 -1.98 0.86 10.50
CA GLY A 50 -3.17 0.11 10.13
C GLY A 50 -2.98 -1.40 10.02
N TYR A 51 -1.74 -1.87 9.93
CA TYR A 51 -1.45 -3.27 9.64
C TYR A 51 -1.85 -4.19 10.80
N LYS A 52 -2.60 -5.24 10.44
CA LYS A 52 -2.84 -6.42 11.26
C LYS A 52 -2.63 -7.65 10.39
N TYR A 53 -2.16 -8.74 10.99
CA TYR A 53 -1.90 -9.96 10.24
C TYR A 53 -3.18 -10.59 9.67
N ASP A 54 -4.30 -10.38 10.34
CA ASP A 54 -5.60 -11.00 10.09
C ASP A 54 -6.62 -10.04 9.44
N LEU A 55 -6.15 -9.10 8.60
CA LEU A 55 -7.04 -8.24 7.82
C LEU A 55 -7.83 -9.04 6.78
N SER A 56 -9.09 -8.64 6.56
CA SER A 56 -9.82 -9.06 5.36
C SER A 56 -9.16 -8.51 4.10
N VAL A 57 -9.45 -9.12 2.94
CA VAL A 57 -8.90 -8.68 1.65
C VAL A 57 -9.31 -7.22 1.38
N GLU A 58 -10.54 -6.86 1.71
CA GLU A 58 -11.09 -5.52 1.54
C GLU A 58 -10.37 -4.48 2.41
N GLU A 59 -10.15 -4.80 3.70
CA GLU A 59 -9.42 -3.93 4.62
C GLU A 59 -7.95 -3.78 4.22
N ALA A 60 -7.30 -4.87 3.80
CA ALA A 60 -5.92 -4.84 3.31
C ALA A 60 -5.79 -4.00 2.04
N CYS A 61 -6.75 -4.11 1.11
CA CYS A 61 -6.79 -3.28 -0.09
C CYS A 61 -6.98 -1.80 0.26
N GLU A 62 -7.87 -1.47 1.21
CA GLU A 62 -8.07 -0.09 1.65
C GLU A 62 -6.84 0.47 2.36
N LEU A 63 -6.17 -0.32 3.20
CA LEU A 63 -4.92 0.08 3.85
C LEU A 63 -3.83 0.36 2.81
N GLY A 64 -3.65 -0.54 1.83
CA GLY A 64 -2.69 -0.35 0.74
C GLY A 64 -3.00 0.91 -0.09
N ARG A 65 -4.28 1.12 -0.41
CA ARG A 65 -4.77 2.31 -1.12
C ARG A 65 -4.45 3.60 -0.37
N ARG A 66 -4.79 3.68 0.92
CA ARG A 66 -4.50 4.84 1.76
C ARG A 66 -3.01 5.11 1.86
N SER A 67 -2.21 4.05 2.00
CA SER A 67 -0.75 4.16 2.10
C SER A 67 -0.13 4.78 0.85
N ILE A 68 -0.52 4.30 -0.33
CA ILE A 68 -0.05 4.89 -1.60
C ILE A 68 -0.62 6.30 -1.79
N TYR A 69 -1.89 6.54 -1.47
CA TYR A 69 -2.48 7.88 -1.53
C TYR A 69 -1.64 8.89 -0.71
N HIS A 70 -1.32 8.57 0.55
CA HIS A 70 -0.53 9.46 1.40
C HIS A 70 0.88 9.69 0.86
N ALA A 71 1.51 8.67 0.27
CA ALA A 71 2.77 8.83 -0.44
C ALA A 71 2.65 9.78 -1.63
N THR A 72 1.66 9.59 -2.52
CA THR A 72 1.43 10.47 -3.67
C THR A 72 1.09 11.90 -3.29
N HIS A 73 0.50 12.12 -2.11
CA HIS A 73 0.16 13.45 -1.65
C HIS A 73 1.37 14.23 -1.09
N ARG A 74 2.40 13.52 -0.60
CA ARG A 74 3.54 14.13 0.11
C ARG A 74 4.85 14.09 -0.67
N ASP A 75 5.04 13.09 -1.52
CA ASP A 75 6.24 12.94 -2.35
C ASP A 75 6.04 13.51 -3.76
N GLY A 76 6.86 14.49 -4.13
CA GLY A 76 6.77 15.15 -5.44
C GLY A 76 7.13 14.27 -6.64
N ALA A 77 7.77 13.12 -6.41
CA ALA A 77 8.08 12.14 -7.44
C ALA A 77 7.03 11.01 -7.57
N SER A 78 6.01 11.01 -6.72
CA SER A 78 4.93 10.00 -6.71
C SER A 78 3.59 10.60 -7.14
N GLY A 79 2.81 9.89 -7.96
CA GLY A 79 1.49 10.39 -8.39
C GLY A 79 0.78 9.51 -9.43
N GLY A 80 -0.31 10.02 -9.98
CA GLY A 80 -1.10 9.36 -11.02
C GLY A 80 -2.09 8.36 -10.47
N ASN A 81 -1.97 7.10 -10.87
CA ASN A 81 -2.93 6.05 -10.53
C ASN A 81 -2.39 5.09 -9.47
N ILE A 82 -3.24 4.78 -8.49
CA ILE A 82 -3.06 3.71 -7.51
C ILE A 82 -3.55 2.41 -8.16
N ASN A 83 -2.66 1.44 -8.34
CA ASN A 83 -3.01 0.11 -8.82
C ASN A 83 -2.94 -0.89 -7.67
N ILE A 84 -4.02 -1.65 -7.46
CA ILE A 84 -4.13 -2.60 -6.36
C ILE A 84 -4.25 -4.00 -6.93
N TYR A 85 -3.44 -4.91 -6.39
CA TYR A 85 -3.41 -6.32 -6.75
C TYR A 85 -3.52 -7.15 -5.47
N HIS A 86 -4.24 -8.26 -5.58
CA HIS A 86 -4.30 -9.29 -4.54
C HIS A 86 -3.62 -10.55 -5.08
N VAL A 87 -2.70 -11.12 -4.30
CA VAL A 87 -1.98 -12.35 -4.66
C VAL A 87 -2.43 -13.45 -3.72
N GLY A 88 -3.12 -14.45 -4.26
CA GLY A 88 -3.60 -15.62 -3.53
C GLY A 88 -3.04 -16.93 -4.08
N GLU A 89 -3.54 -18.04 -3.55
CA GLU A 89 -3.12 -19.40 -3.94
C GLU A 89 -3.32 -19.68 -5.43
N ASP A 90 -4.42 -19.20 -6.01
CA ASP A 90 -4.75 -19.38 -7.43
C ASP A 90 -4.07 -18.37 -8.36
N GLY A 91 -3.16 -17.54 -7.83
CA GLY A 91 -2.47 -16.49 -8.56
C GLY A 91 -2.89 -15.08 -8.16
N TRP A 92 -2.65 -14.11 -9.05
CA TRP A 92 -2.90 -12.70 -8.77
C TRP A 92 -4.13 -12.17 -9.52
N THR A 93 -4.85 -11.27 -8.87
CA THR A 93 -5.99 -10.56 -9.43
C THR A 93 -5.79 -9.06 -9.29
N LYS A 94 -6.06 -8.31 -10.37
CA LYS A 94 -6.11 -6.85 -10.31
C LYS A 94 -7.44 -6.43 -9.67
N ILE A 95 -7.36 -5.75 -8.52
CA ILE A 95 -8.53 -5.30 -7.77
C ILE A 95 -9.05 -3.98 -8.34
N SER A 96 -8.18 -2.99 -8.54
CA SER A 96 -8.59 -1.66 -9.03
C SER A 96 -7.44 -0.86 -9.62
N THR A 97 -7.80 0.13 -10.44
CA THR A 97 -6.96 1.28 -10.82
C THR A 97 -7.73 2.53 -10.47
N GLU A 98 -7.13 3.43 -9.71
CA GLU A 98 -7.82 4.60 -9.16
C GLU A 98 -6.94 5.84 -9.24
N ASP A 99 -7.52 6.97 -9.63
CA ASP A 99 -6.82 8.24 -9.70
C ASP A 99 -6.58 8.80 -8.27
N SER A 100 -5.33 9.12 -7.94
CA SER A 100 -4.97 9.57 -6.59
C SER A 100 -5.52 10.95 -6.26
N ALA A 101 -5.74 11.82 -7.25
CA ALA A 101 -6.37 13.12 -7.06
C ALA A 101 -7.86 12.97 -6.78
N GLN A 102 -8.56 12.04 -7.43
CA GLN A 102 -9.96 11.74 -7.09
C GLN A 102 -10.08 11.18 -5.66
N LYS A 103 -9.17 10.28 -5.27
CA LYS A 103 -9.10 9.75 -3.90
C LYS A 103 -8.86 10.83 -2.86
N HIS A 104 -8.05 11.85 -3.17
CA HIS A 104 -7.85 12.99 -2.29
C HIS A 104 -9.18 13.66 -1.89
N TYR A 105 -10.03 13.96 -2.86
CA TYR A 105 -11.31 14.62 -2.59
C TYR A 105 -12.29 13.70 -1.84
N GLN A 106 -12.29 12.40 -2.14
CA GLN A 106 -13.10 11.41 -1.42
C GLN A 106 -12.70 11.33 0.06
N TYR A 107 -11.41 11.13 0.35
CA TYR A 107 -10.92 11.04 1.73
C TYR A 107 -11.07 12.34 2.52
N LYS A 108 -10.97 13.50 1.85
CA LYS A 108 -11.24 14.79 2.47
C LYS A 108 -12.72 14.95 2.85
N ALA A 109 -13.63 14.52 1.98
CA ALA A 109 -15.06 14.54 2.24
C ALA A 109 -15.42 13.62 3.41
N GLU A 110 -14.89 12.39 3.43
CA GLU A 110 -15.06 11.43 4.54
C GLU A 110 -14.58 12.02 5.88
N SER A 111 -13.38 12.59 5.90
CA SER A 111 -12.81 13.20 7.11
C SER A 111 -13.66 14.36 7.62
N THR A 112 -14.21 15.17 6.70
CA THR A 112 -15.11 16.28 7.04
C THR A 112 -16.43 15.77 7.60
N ALA A 113 -17.02 14.75 6.99
CA ALA A 113 -18.25 14.13 7.46
C ALA A 113 -18.09 13.54 8.86
N GLN A 114 -16.97 12.84 9.11
CA GLN A 114 -16.67 12.23 10.41
C GLN A 114 -16.44 13.29 11.50
N ALA A 115 -15.79 14.41 11.17
CA ALA A 115 -15.63 15.53 12.10
C ALA A 115 -16.96 16.26 12.42
N SER A 116 -17.95 16.19 11.51
CA SER A 116 -19.28 16.80 11.70
C SER A 116 -20.31 15.89 12.37
N ALA A 117 -19.98 14.61 12.62
CA ALA A 117 -20.89 13.69 13.28
C ALA A 117 -21.08 14.07 14.76
N PRO A 118 -22.31 14.09 15.30
CA PRO A 118 -22.55 14.43 16.69
C PRO A 118 -21.81 13.43 17.59
N MET A 119 -21.03 13.95 18.54
CA MET A 119 -20.28 13.17 19.51
C MET A 119 -21.28 12.41 20.37
N VAL A 120 -21.47 11.10 20.13
CA VAL A 120 -22.35 10.26 20.95
C VAL A 120 -21.70 10.14 22.33
N THR A 121 -22.19 10.94 23.28
CA THR A 121 -21.83 10.83 24.69
C THR A 121 -22.41 9.53 25.22
N SER A 122 -21.54 8.57 25.52
CA SER A 122 -21.82 7.41 26.36
C SER A 122 -22.02 7.81 27.82
#